data_AF-A0A0X1KLE2-F1
#
_entry.id   AF-A0A0X1KLE2-F1
#
_cell.length_a   1.000
_cell.length_b   1.000
_cell.length_c   1.000
_cell.angle_alpha   90.00
_cell.angle_beta   90.00
_cell.angle_gamma   90.00
#
_symmetry.space_group_name_H-M   'P 1'
#
loop_
_entity.id
_entity.type
_entity.pdbx_description
1 polymer ?
#
loop_
_entity_poly.entity_id
_entity_poly.type
_entity_poly.pdbx_seq_one_letter_code
_entity_poly.pdbx_strand_id
1 'polypeptide(L)' 'MVKAIYRCAKCGREVELDLETAREVRCPYCGSKILYKPRPRVARRVKAI' A
#
# COMPACT_ATOMS: atom_id res chain seq x y z
N MET A 1 15.99 -2.77 -3.39
CA MET A 1 15.33 -2.23 -2.18
C MET A 1 14.08 -1.44 -2.56
N VAL A 2 13.04 -2.14 -3.04
CA VAL A 2 11.77 -1.49 -3.41
C VAL A 2 10.86 -1.42 -2.19
N LYS A 3 11.00 -0.37 -1.38
CA LYS A 3 10.04 -0.04 -0.31
C LYS A 3 8.74 0.47 -0.93
N ALA A 4 7.65 -0.26 -0.73
CA ALA A 4 6.33 0.13 -1.21
C ALA A 4 5.41 0.45 -0.03
N ILE A 5 4.92 1.69 0.01
CA ILE A 5 3.87 2.09 0.96
C ILE A 5 2.54 1.46 0.51
N TYR A 6 1.89 0.76 1.42
CA TYR A 6 0.55 0.22 1.28
C TYR A 6 -0.33 0.71 2.41
N ARG A 7 -1.64 0.77 2.19
CA ARG A 7 -2.62 1.12 3.21
C ARG A 7 -3.43 -0.11 3.57
N CYS A 8 -3.51 -0.44 4.85
CA CYS A 8 -4.30 -1.59 5.26
C CYS A 8 -5.80 -1.33 5.16
N ALA A 9 -6.56 -2.30 4.64
CA ALA A 9 -8.01 -2.19 4.47
C ALA A 9 -8.77 -2.06 5.81
N LYS A 10 -8.32 -2.77 6.85
CA LYS A 10 -9.01 -2.85 8.14
C LYS A 10 -8.65 -1.72 9.11
N CYS A 11 -7.35 -1.47 9.33
CA CYS A 11 -6.91 -0.43 10.27
C CYS A 11 -6.67 0.94 9.62
N GLY A 12 -6.70 1.02 8.28
CA GLY A 12 -6.51 2.27 7.55
C GLY A 12 -5.10 2.87 7.62
N ARG A 13 -4.18 2.24 8.37
CA ARG A 13 -2.79 2.70 8.55
C ARG A 13 -1.95 2.42 7.32
N GLU A 14 -0.98 3.29 7.09
CA GLU A 14 0.05 3.08 6.10
C GLU A 14 1.12 2.13 6.67
N VAL A 15 1.49 1.16 5.85
CA VAL A 15 2.45 0.10 6.15
C VAL A 15 3.49 0.15 5.04
N GLU A 16 4.74 0.36 5.42
CA GLU A 16 5.87 0.17 4.51
C GLU A 16 6.18 -1.31 4.44
N LEU A 17 5.99 -1.93 3.27
CA LEU A 17 6.42 -3.30 3.03
C LEU A 17 7.59 -3.30 2.06
N ASP A 18 8.58 -4.13 2.39
CA ASP A 18 9.69 -4.46 1.51
C ASP A 18 9.29 -5.68 0.67
N LEU A 19 9.04 -5.46 -0.62
CA LEU A 19 8.49 -6.49 -1.52
C LEU A 19 9.49 -7.62 -1.85
N GLU A 20 10.79 -7.37 -1.64
CA GLU A 20 11.85 -8.36 -1.88
C GLU A 20 12.01 -9.32 -0.69
N THR A 21 11.76 -8.85 0.54
CA THR A 21 12.00 -9.64 1.76
C THR A 21 10.71 -10.19 2.39
N ALA A 22 9.56 -9.55 2.15
CA ALA A 22 8.29 -9.95 2.76
C ALA A 22 7.68 -11.19 2.08
N ARG A 23 7.97 -12.38 2.63
CA ARG A 23 7.41 -13.67 2.20
C ARG A 23 5.90 -13.80 2.44
N GLU A 24 5.32 -12.98 3.32
CA GLU A 24 3.90 -12.92 3.61
C GLU A 24 3.40 -11.47 3.68
N VAL A 25 2.36 -11.15 2.89
CA VAL A 25 1.74 -9.82 2.87
C VAL A 25 0.72 -9.71 4.00
N ARG A 26 1.19 -9.40 5.21
CA ARG A 26 0.35 -9.21 6.41
C ARG A 26 0.58 -7.84 7.00
N CYS A 27 -0.49 -7.15 7.39
CA CYS A 27 -0.38 -5.91 8.15
C CYS A 27 0.16 -6.22 9.57
N PRO A 28 1.28 -5.63 10.01
CA PRO A 28 1.88 -5.89 11.31
C PRO A 28 1.02 -5.40 12.49
N TYR A 29 0.03 -4.53 12.23
CA TYR A 29 -0.81 -3.95 13.27
C TYR A 29 -2.10 -4.73 13.54
N CYS A 30 -2.67 -5.39 12.53
CA CYS A 30 -4.00 -6.00 12.65
C CYS A 30 -4.11 -7.39 12.04
N GLY A 31 -3.01 -7.95 11.52
CA GLY A 31 -2.96 -9.27 10.90
C GLY A 31 -3.76 -9.39 9.60
N SER A 32 -4.33 -8.30 9.09
CA SER A 32 -5.11 -8.31 7.85
C SER A 32 -4.20 -8.59 6.65
N LYS A 33 -4.68 -9.43 5.73
CA LYS A 33 -3.96 -9.82 4.49
C LYS A 33 -4.30 -8.92 3.29
N ILE A 34 -5.25 -8.00 3.46
CA ILE A 34 -5.74 -7.13 2.40
C ILE A 34 -5.15 -5.73 2.58
N LEU A 35 -4.36 -5.32 1.59
CA LEU A 35 -3.69 -4.03 1.53
C LEU A 35 -4.04 -3.34 0.20
N TYR A 36 -4.21 -2.02 0.25
CA TYR A 36 -4.47 -1.17 -0.90
C TYR A 36 -3.22 -0.34 -1.24
N LYS A 37 -2.92 -0.18 -2.53
CA LYS A 37 -1.89 0.75 -2.96
C LYS A 37 -2.46 2.18 -2.96
N PRO A 38 -1.88 3.13 -2.20
CA PRO A 38 -2.33 4.52 -2.24
C PRO A 38 -2.03 5.14 -3.62
N ARG A 39 -2.83 6.15 -3.98
CA ARG A 39 -2.64 6.88 -5.23
C ARG A 39 -1.24 7.53 -5.21
N PRO A 40 -0.42 7.36 -6.26
CA PRO A 40 0.87 8.02 -6.32
C PRO A 40 0.70 9.54 -6.34
N ARG A 41 1.64 10.26 -5.73
CA ARG A 41 1.68 11.74 -5.70
C ARG A 41 2.15 12.32 -7.05
N VAL A 42 1.58 11.84 -8.15
CA VAL A 42 1.89 12.27 -9.50
C VAL A 42 0.65 12.92 -10.13
N ALA A 43 0.84 14.04 -10.79
CA ALA A 43 -0.23 14.74 -11.48
C ALA A 43 -0.73 13.88 -12.66
N ARG A 44 -2.04 13.61 -12.70
CA ARG A 44 -2.69 12.93 -13.83
C ARG A 44 -3.63 13.91 -14.52
N ARG A 45 -3.41 14.15 -15.82
CA ARG A 45 -4.34 14.94 -16.65
C ARG A 45 -5.49 14.04 -17.09
N VAL A 46 -6.72 14.48 -16.85
CA VAL A 46 -7.95 13.80 -17.28
C VAL A 46 -8.73 14.81 -18.10
N LYS A 47 -9.12 14.47 -19.34
CA LYS A 47 -10.00 15.32 -20.15
C LYS A 47 -11.38 15.33 -19.48
N ALA A 48 -11.90 16.51 -19.18
CA ALA A 48 -13.33 16.63 -18.92
C ALA A 48 -14.04 16.49 -20.27
N ILE A 49 -15.16 15.74 -20.28
CA ILE A 49 -16.06 15.67 -21.44
C ILE A 49 -16.45 17.07 -21.89
#